data_AF-C0HLR4-F1
#
_entry.id   AF-C0HLR4-F1
#
_cell.length_a   1.000
_cell.length_b   1.000
_cell.length_c   1.000
_cell.angle_alpha   90.00
_cell.angle_beta   90.00
_cell.angle_gamma   90.00
#
_symmetry.space_group_name_H-M   'P 1'
#
loop_
_entity.id
_entity.type
_entity.pdbx_description
1 polymer ?
#
loop_
_entity_poly.entity_id
_entity_poly.type
_entity_poly.pdbx_seq_one_letter_code
_entity_poly.pdbx_strand_id
1 'polypeptide(L)' 'KEGYLVDLHTGCKYTCVGLGDNDYCVRECRLRYYDSAHGYCYAFGCWCTHLYEQAVVWPLPNKRCK' A
#
# COMPACT_ATOMS: atom_id res chain seq x y z
N LYS A 1 2.01 0.75 -12.39
CA LYS A 1 1.05 -0.13 -11.65
C LYS A 1 0.70 0.55 -10.33
N GLU A 2 -0.46 0.24 -9.75
CA GLU A 2 -0.89 0.82 -8.47
C GLU A 2 -1.65 -0.22 -7.63
N GLY A 3 -1.80 0.04 -6.33
CA GLY A 3 -2.64 -0.78 -5.46
C GLY A 3 -2.40 -0.53 -3.98
N TYR A 4 -3.23 -1.13 -3.14
CA TYR A 4 -3.11 -0.99 -1.69
C TYR A 4 -1.84 -1.67 -1.16
N LEU A 5 -1.15 -1.00 -0.25
CA LEU A 5 -0.08 -1.58 0.53
C LEU A 5 -0.63 -2.70 1.42
N VAL A 6 -0.01 -3.87 1.32
CA VAL A 6 -0.42 -5.06 2.06
C VAL A 6 0.70 -5.54 2.98
N ASP A 7 0.31 -5.91 4.18
CA ASP A 7 1.14 -6.66 5.11
C ASP A 7 1.22 -8.11 4.63
N LEU A 8 2.43 -8.56 4.27
CA LEU A 8 2.64 -9.91 3.72
C LEU A 8 2.44 -11.01 4.77
N HIS A 9 2.50 -10.68 6.07
CA HIS A 9 2.30 -11.59 7.18
C HIS A 9 0.82 -11.73 7.55
N THR A 10 0.05 -10.64 7.57
CA THR A 10 -1.38 -10.67 7.96
C THR A 10 -2.33 -10.73 6.77
N GLY A 11 -1.92 -10.27 5.59
CA GLY A 11 -2.79 -10.09 4.42
C GLY A 11 -3.70 -8.87 4.52
N CYS A 12 -3.53 -8.03 5.54
CA CYS A 12 -4.30 -6.81 5.76
C CYS A 12 -3.70 -5.63 5.02
N LYS A 13 -4.55 -4.66 4.67
CA LYS A 13 -4.08 -3.38 4.16
C LYS A 13 -3.47 -2.59 5.30
N TYR A 14 -2.47 -1.76 5.00
CA TYR A 14 -2.00 -0.76 5.94
C TYR A 14 -3.09 0.29 6.08
N THR A 15 -3.64 0.44 7.28
CA THR A 15 -4.72 1.40 7.55
C THR A 15 -4.14 2.80 7.72
N CYS A 16 -4.94 3.80 7.34
CA CYS A 16 -4.55 5.20 7.44
C CYS A 16 -5.76 6.05 7.82
N VAL A 17 -5.49 7.20 8.42
CA VAL A 17 -6.48 8.21 8.80
C VAL A 17 -6.22 9.50 8.03
N GLY A 18 -7.29 10.21 7.65
CA GLY A 18 -7.24 11.40 6.81
C GLY A 18 -7.07 11.03 5.32
N LEU A 19 -8.12 11.21 4.53
CA LEU A 19 -8.12 10.86 3.11
C LEU A 19 -7.23 11.82 2.30
N GLY A 20 -6.62 11.32 1.23
CA GLY A 20 -5.73 12.07 0.36
C GLY A 20 -4.26 11.84 0.69
N ASP A 21 -3.42 12.83 0.39
CA ASP A 21 -1.98 12.74 0.64
C ASP A 21 -1.68 12.47 2.11
N ASN A 22 -0.79 11.49 2.35
CA ASN A 22 -0.57 10.98 3.68
C ASN A 22 0.88 10.55 3.83
N ASP A 23 1.66 11.27 4.64
CA ASP A 23 3.10 11.04 4.83
C ASP A 23 3.42 9.62 5.31
N TYR A 24 2.54 9.02 6.11
CA TYR A 24 2.67 7.64 6.52
C TYR A 24 2.57 6.70 5.32
N CYS A 25 1.55 6.85 4.48
CA CYS A 25 1.44 6.06 3.26
C CYS A 25 2.59 6.31 2.29
N VAL A 26 3.04 7.56 2.09
CA VAL A 26 4.22 7.85 1.25
C VAL A 26 5.44 7.11 1.76
N ARG A 27 5.73 7.19 3.06
CA ARG A 27 6.87 6.52 3.68
C ARG A 27 6.79 5.00 3.50
N GLU A 28 5.67 4.38 3.87
CA GLU A 28 5.54 2.92 3.82
C GLU A 28 5.53 2.39 2.37
N CYS A 29 4.93 3.11 1.42
CA CYS A 29 4.97 2.77 0.00
C CYS A 29 6.39 2.83 -0.56
N ARG A 30 7.18 3.87 -0.20
CA ARG A 30 8.58 3.99 -0.62
C ARG A 30 9.47 2.91 -0.02
N LEU A 31 9.30 2.63 1.28
CA LEU A 31 10.01 1.55 1.97
C LEU A 31 9.74 0.18 1.30
N ARG A 32 8.52 -0.05 0.80
CA ARG A 32 8.17 -1.33 0.15
C ARG A 32 8.57 -1.41 -1.32
N TYR A 33 8.41 -0.33 -2.08
CA TYR A 33 8.44 -0.37 -3.55
C TYR A 33 9.46 0.57 -4.19
N TYR A 34 10.44 1.04 -3.42
CA TYR A 34 11.46 2.05 -3.79
C TYR A 34 10.96 3.49 -3.73
N ASP A 35 11.90 4.43 -3.70
CA ASP A 35 11.67 5.86 -3.54
C ASP A 35 10.80 6.49 -4.63
N SER A 36 10.67 5.85 -5.79
CA SER A 36 9.78 6.28 -6.87
C SER A 36 8.30 6.13 -6.52
N ALA A 37 7.97 5.29 -5.54
CA ALA A 37 6.59 5.10 -5.13
C ALA A 37 6.06 6.36 -4.41
N HIS A 38 4.77 6.60 -4.59
CA HIS A 38 4.02 7.57 -3.80
C HIS A 38 2.89 6.85 -3.06
N GLY A 39 2.38 7.43 -1.99
CA GLY A 39 1.34 6.84 -1.17
C GLY A 39 0.28 7.85 -0.77
N TYR A 40 -0.98 7.47 -0.88
CA TYR A 40 -2.11 8.26 -0.39
C TYR A 40 -3.03 7.40 0.45
N CYS A 41 -3.75 8.02 1.37
CA CYS A 41 -4.80 7.36 2.12
C CYS A 41 -6.10 7.34 1.35
N TYR A 42 -6.54 6.16 0.91
CA TYR A 42 -7.76 5.97 0.13
C TYR A 42 -8.62 4.89 0.74
N ALA A 43 -9.90 5.19 0.97
CA ALA A 43 -10.83 4.29 1.64
C ALA A 43 -10.25 3.66 2.92
N PHE A 44 -9.56 4.49 3.73
CA PHE A 44 -8.89 4.11 4.98
C PHE A 44 -7.75 3.07 4.84
N GLY A 45 -7.20 2.90 3.63
CA GLY A 45 -5.99 2.11 3.38
C GLY A 45 -4.96 2.88 2.55
N CYS A 46 -3.69 2.60 2.79
CA CYS A 46 -2.61 3.19 1.99
C CYS A 46 -2.63 2.61 0.57
N TRP A 47 -2.87 3.47 -0.42
CA TRP A 47 -2.76 3.17 -1.83
C TRP A 47 -1.44 3.70 -2.37
N CYS A 48 -0.67 2.83 -3.01
CA CYS A 48 0.62 3.16 -3.58
C CYS A 48 0.54 3.30 -5.10
N THR A 49 1.19 4.32 -5.64
CA THR A 49 1.29 4.58 -7.09
C THR A 49 2.73 4.52 -7.57
N HIS A 50 2.93 4.58 -8.90
CA HIS A 50 4.25 4.50 -9.53
C HIS A 50 5.01 3.20 -9.21
N LEU A 51 4.27 2.11 -9.04
CA LEU A 51 4.84 0.79 -8.74
C LEU A 51 5.36 0.12 -10.01
N TYR A 52 6.46 -0.64 -9.85
CA TYR A 52 6.95 -1.58 -10.85
C TYR A 52 5.95 -2.72 -11.10
N GLU A 53 5.98 -3.34 -12.28
CA GLU A 53 4.93 -4.26 -12.73
C GLU A 53 4.73 -5.49 -11.82
N GLN A 54 5.80 -5.98 -11.19
CA GLN A 54 5.76 -7.16 -10.31
C GLN A 54 5.43 -6.82 -8.85
N ALA A 55 5.14 -5.54 -8.53
CA ALA A 55 4.85 -5.13 -7.16
C ALA A 55 3.66 -5.89 -6.57
N VAL A 56 3.84 -6.48 -5.38
CA VAL A 56 2.81 -7.26 -4.69
C VAL A 56 1.94 -6.32 -3.85
N VAL A 57 0.71 -6.11 -4.30
CA VAL A 57 -0.30 -5.26 -3.65
C VAL A 57 -1.46 -6.09 -3.11
N TRP A 58 -2.31 -5.50 -2.26
CA TRP A 58 -3.54 -6.16 -1.82
C TRP A 58 -4.55 -6.30 -2.98
N PRO A 59 -5.32 -7.40 -3.06
CA PRO A 59 -5.30 -8.56 -2.15
C PRO A 59 -4.18 -9.55 -2.48
N LEU A 60 -3.69 -10.25 -1.44
CA LEU A 60 -2.76 -11.36 -1.64
C LEU A 60 -3.50 -12.62 -2.12
N PRO A 61 -2.96 -13.36 -3.11
CA PRO A 61 -3.51 -14.64 -3.49
C PRO A 61 -3.58 -15.59 -2.30
N ASN A 62 -4.72 -16.28 -2.12
CA ASN A 62 -4.92 -17.29 -1.08
C ASN A 62 -4.68 -16.84 0.38
N LYS A 63 -4.63 -15.52 0.64
CA LYS A 63 -4.42 -14.99 2.00
C LYS A 63 -5.39 -13.86 2.27
N ARG A 64 -6.36 -14.14 3.16
CA ARG A 64 -7.31 -13.13 3.66
C ARG A 64 -6.66 -12.37 4.83
N CYS A 65 -7.06 -11.11 5.00
CA CYS A 65 -6.74 -10.33 6.19
C CYS A 65 -7.27 -11.06 7.43
N LYS A 66 -6.39 -11.30 8.40
CA LYS A 66 -6.68 -11.99 9.66
C LYS A 66 -6.39 -11.08 10.83
#